data_AF-A0A484X0M0-F1
#
_entry.id   AF-A0A484X0M0-F1
#
_cell.length_a   1.000
_cell.length_b   1.000
_cell.length_c   1.000
_cell.angle_alpha   90.00
_cell.angle_beta   90.00
_cell.angle_gamma   90.00
#
_symmetry.space_group_name_H-M   'P 1'
#
loop_
_entity.id
_entity.type
_entity.pdbx_description
1 polymer ?
#
loop_
_entity_poly.entity_id
_entity_poly.type
_entity_poly.pdbx_seq_one_letter_code
_entity_poly.pdbx_strand_id
1 'polypeptide(L)'
;MYPLADLEKETVRWCREMLQNSPMALRCLKAALNADCDGQAGLQELAGNATMLFYMTEEGQEGRNAFNQKRQPDFSKFKRNP
;
A
#
# COMPACT_ATOMS: atom_id res chain seq x y z
N MET A 1 23.80 18.42 -0.04
CA MET A 1 23.74 19.64 0.80
C MET A 1 23.58 20.83 -0.12
N TYR A 2 22.61 21.71 0.16
CA TYR A 2 22.32 22.93 -0.63
C TYR A 2 22.59 24.19 0.21
N PRO A 3 22.94 25.33 -0.41
CA PRO A 3 22.95 26.63 0.28
C PRO A 3 21.59 26.97 0.90
N LEU A 4 21.56 27.75 1.99
CA LEU A 4 20.32 28.13 2.68
C LEU A 4 19.31 28.80 1.73
N ALA A 5 19.78 29.64 0.81
CA ALA A 5 18.94 30.32 -0.17
C ALA A 5 18.23 29.37 -1.16
N ASP A 6 18.82 28.21 -1.43
CA ASP A 6 18.28 27.22 -2.40
C ASP A 6 17.55 26.05 -1.71
N LEU A 7 17.63 25.95 -0.38
CA LEU A 7 17.13 24.81 0.39
C LEU A 7 15.66 24.50 0.11
N GLU A 8 14.79 25.51 0.13
CA GLU A 8 13.36 25.33 -0.14
C GLU A 8 13.11 24.95 -1.60
N LYS A 9 13.77 25.64 -2.54
CA LYS A 9 13.62 25.39 -3.98
C LYS A 9 13.91 23.94 -4.32
N GLU A 10 15.03 23.42 -3.83
CA GLU A 10 15.42 22.04 -4.08
C GLU A 10 14.53 21.07 -3.31
N THR A 11 14.14 21.37 -2.06
CA THR A 11 13.18 20.52 -1.31
C THR A 11 11.86 20.36 -2.06
N VAL A 12 11.28 21.46 -2.55
CA VAL A 12 10.02 21.45 -3.32
C VAL A 12 10.19 20.70 -4.64
N ARG A 13 11.34 20.82 -5.30
CA ARG A 13 11.64 20.04 -6.50
C ARG A 13 11.56 18.53 -6.22
N TRP A 14 12.24 18.03 -5.19
CA TRP A 14 12.18 16.61 -4.83
C TRP A 14 10.77 16.15 -4.47
N CYS A 15 10.00 16.96 -3.73
CA CYS A 15 8.60 16.68 -3.45
C CYS A 15 7.77 16.56 -4.73
N ARG A 16 7.96 17.47 -5.70
CA ARG A 16 7.26 17.44 -6.99
C ARG A 16 7.63 16.21 -7.83
N GLU A 17 8.89 15.79 -7.79
CA GLU A 17 9.34 14.55 -8.44
C GLU A 17 8.65 13.32 -7.83
N MET A 18 8.58 13.22 -6.50
CA MET A 18 7.84 12.13 -5.83
C MET A 18 6.33 12.15 -6.15
N LEU A 19 5.73 13.33 -6.27
CA LEU A 19 4.30 13.48 -6.60
C LEU A 19 3.93 12.97 -8.01
N GLN A 20 4.91 12.76 -8.90
CA GLN A 20 4.66 12.13 -10.20
C GLN A 20 4.56 10.59 -10.12
N ASN A 21 4.91 9.99 -8.99
CA ASN A 21 4.92 8.54 -8.82
C ASN A 21 3.61 8.04 -8.20
N SER A 22 3.34 6.73 -8.31
CA SER A 22 2.17 6.09 -7.70
C SER A 22 2.18 6.26 -6.18
N PRO A 23 1.18 6.94 -5.57
CA PRO A 23 1.12 7.08 -4.10
C PRO A 23 1.03 5.73 -3.39
N MET A 24 0.37 4.74 -4.02
CA MET A 24 0.25 3.39 -3.50
C MET A 24 1.60 2.66 -3.49
N ALA A 25 2.39 2.82 -4.56
CA ALA A 25 3.73 2.23 -4.62
C ALA A 25 4.65 2.85 -3.56
N LEU A 26 4.64 4.18 -3.44
CA LEU A 26 5.47 4.90 -2.46
C LEU A 26 5.19 4.44 -1.02
N ARG A 27 3.92 4.32 -0.61
CA ARG A 27 3.58 3.87 0.75
C ARG A 27 3.95 2.40 1.01
N CYS A 28 3.80 1.52 0.02
CA CYS A 28 4.20 0.11 0.18
C CYS A 28 5.72 -0.02 0.29
N LEU A 29 6.47 0.71 -0.55
CA LEU A 29 7.93 0.73 -0.49
C LEU A 29 8.45 1.28 0.84
N LYS A 30 7.85 2.36 1.36
CA LYS A 30 8.20 2.89 2.68
C LYS A 30 7.99 1.84 3.79
N ALA A 31 6.84 1.17 3.80
CA ALA A 31 6.57 0.12 4.78
C ALA A 31 7.51 -1.08 4.64
N ALA A 32 7.89 -1.45 3.41
CA ALA A 32 8.86 -2.51 3.16
C ALA A 32 10.27 -2.15 3.67
N LEU A 33 10.70 -0.89 3.49
CA LEU A 33 11.96 -0.40 4.04
C LEU A 33 11.95 -0.39 5.58
N ASN A 34 10.83 0.02 6.20
CA ASN A 34 10.68 -0.03 7.66
C ASN A 34 10.69 -1.47 8.19
N ALA A 35 10.09 -2.42 7.47
CA ALA A 35 10.03 -3.84 7.85
C ALA A 35 11.40 -4.50 8.00
N ASP A 36 12.44 -4.01 7.33
CA ASP A 36 13.81 -4.50 7.46
C ASP A 36 14.42 -4.19 8.84
N CYS A 37 14.04 -3.05 9.44
CA CYS A 37 14.61 -2.57 10.69
C CYS A 37 13.68 -2.78 11.90
N ASP A 38 12.38 -2.62 11.72
CA ASP A 38 11.40 -2.53 12.81
C ASP A 38 10.73 -3.88 13.13
N GLY A 39 11.20 -4.97 12.51
CA GLY A 39 10.73 -6.33 12.74
C GLY A 39 9.21 -6.43 12.65
N GLN A 40 8.57 -6.86 13.75
CA GLN A 40 7.11 -7.04 13.81
C GLN A 40 6.32 -5.74 13.58
N ALA A 41 6.84 -4.60 14.04
CA ALA A 41 6.16 -3.32 13.84
C ALA A 41 6.17 -2.89 12.36
N GLY A 42 7.31 -3.06 11.67
CA GLY A 42 7.38 -2.78 10.24
C GLY A 42 6.56 -3.79 9.41
N LEU A 43 6.53 -5.07 9.81
CA LEU A 43 5.65 -6.07 9.19
C LEU A 43 4.16 -5.70 9.35
N GLN A 44 3.77 -5.11 10.48
CA GLN A 44 2.39 -4.63 10.69
C GLN A 44 2.02 -3.56 9.66
N GLU A 45 2.88 -2.58 9.41
CA GLU A 45 2.64 -1.54 8.41
C GLU A 45 2.51 -2.14 7.00
N LEU A 46 3.41 -3.06 6.65
CA LEU A 46 3.41 -3.71 5.34
C LEU A 46 2.16 -4.57 5.14
N ALA A 47 1.80 -5.40 6.12
CA ALA A 47 0.60 -6.23 6.10
C ALA A 47 -0.68 -5.38 6.07
N GLY A 48 -0.69 -4.22 6.72
CA GLY A 48 -1.79 -3.26 6.66
C GLY A 48 -2.02 -2.73 5.25
N ASN A 49 -0.94 -2.38 4.53
CA ASN A 49 -1.04 -1.97 3.12
C ASN A 49 -1.53 -3.11 2.22
N ALA A 50 -1.05 -4.34 2.43
CA ALA A 50 -1.53 -5.52 1.69
C ALA A 50 -3.02 -5.78 1.93
N THR A 51 -3.49 -5.67 3.17
CA THR A 51 -4.91 -5.82 3.52
C THR A 51 -5.78 -4.77 2.83
N MET A 52 -5.33 -3.51 2.81
CA MET A 52 -6.03 -2.43 2.11
C MET A 52 -6.14 -2.70 0.61
N LEU A 53 -5.06 -3.18 -0.03
CA LEU A 53 -5.07 -3.56 -1.45
C LEU A 53 -6.01 -4.74 -1.70
N PHE A 54 -5.98 -5.76 -0.83
CA PHE A 54 -6.88 -6.91 -0.94
C PHE A 54 -8.35 -6.49 -0.87
N TYR A 55 -8.72 -5.55 0.01
CA TYR A 55 -10.09 -5.03 0.11
C TYR A 55 -10.56 -4.28 -1.15
N MET A 56 -9.64 -3.83 -2.01
CA MET A 56 -9.99 -3.24 -3.30
C MET A 56 -10.26 -4.28 -4.39
N THR A 57 -9.84 -5.54 -4.21
CA THR A 57 -10.06 -6.62 -5.19
C THR A 57 -11.49 -7.16 -5.16
N GLU A 58 -11.93 -7.75 -6.27
CA GLU A 58 -13.23 -8.45 -6.32
C GLU A 58 -13.28 -9.66 -5.37
N GLU A 59 -12.15 -10.34 -5.17
CA GLU A 59 -12.03 -11.47 -4.24
C GLU A 59 -12.24 -11.02 -2.78
N GLY A 60 -11.58 -9.93 -2.36
CA GLY A 60 -11.80 -9.35 -1.03
C GLY A 60 -13.24 -8.86 -0.82
N GLN A 61 -13.85 -8.31 -1.87
CA GLN A 61 -15.24 -7.85 -1.83
C GLN A 61 -16.24 -9.01 -1.75
N GLU A 62 -15.98 -10.16 -2.38
CA GLU A 62 -16.85 -11.34 -2.33
C GLU A 62 -17.09 -11.81 -0.90
N GLY A 63 -16.03 -11.93 -0.09
CA GLY A 63 -16.15 -12.35 1.31
C GLY A 63 -17.03 -11.39 2.12
N ARG A 64 -16.80 -10.08 1.98
CA ARG A 64 -17.61 -9.04 2.63
C ARG A 64 -19.07 -9.09 2.18
N ASN A 65 -19.30 -9.22 0.87
CA ASN A 65 -20.64 -9.21 0.29
C ASN A 65 -21.43 -10.46 0.70
N ALA A 66 -20.80 -11.63 0.71
CA ALA A 66 -21.41 -12.89 1.14
C ALA A 66 -21.83 -12.83 2.62
N PHE A 67 -20.97 -12.27 3.49
CA PHE A 67 -21.30 -12.04 4.89
C PHE A 67 -22.53 -11.13 5.05
N ASN A 68 -22.54 -9.99 4.36
CA ASN A 68 -23.67 -9.05 4.41
C ASN A 68 -24.98 -9.67 3.87
N GLN A 69 -24.87 -10.54 2.87
CA GLN A 69 -26.00 -11.25 2.26
C GLN A 69 -26.37 -12.54 3.00
N LYS A 70 -25.66 -12.89 4.09
CA LYS A 70 -25.85 -14.12 4.88
C LYS A 70 -25.82 -15.40 4.03
N ARG A 71 -24.97 -15.43 3.01
CA ARG A 71 -24.72 -16.60 2.16
C ARG A 71 -23.28 -17.06 2.31
N GLN A 72 -23.00 -18.28 1.87
CA GLN A 72 -21.62 -18.74 1.75
C GLN A 72 -20.90 -17.94 0.65
N PRO A 73 -19.63 -17.53 0.84
CA PRO A 73 -18.83 -16.91 -0.21
C PRO A 73 -18.45 -17.93 -1.28
N ASP A 74 -18.39 -17.48 -2.53
CA ASP A 74 -17.91 -18.30 -3.65
C ASP A 74 -16.66 -17.69 -4.27
N PHE A 75 -15.51 -18.29 -3.96
CA PHE A 75 -14.21 -17.89 -4.50
C PHE A 75 -13.78 -18.69 -5.74
N SER A 76 -14.59 -19.64 -6.21
CA SER A 76 -14.22 -20.51 -7.35
C SER A 76 -14.01 -19.75 -8.66
N LYS A 77 -14.65 -18.58 -8.79
CA LYS A 77 -14.52 -17.65 -9.91
C LYS A 77 -13.17 -16.94 -10.00
N PHE A 78 -12.38 -16.90 -8.92
CA PHE A 78 -11.07 -16.26 -8.90
C PHE A 78 -9.97 -17.28 -9.21
N LYS A 79 -9.20 -17.03 -10.27
CA LYS A 79 -8.09 -17.90 -10.65
C LYS A 79 -6.97 -17.78 -9.62
N ARG A 80 -6.42 -18.92 -9.20
CA ARG A 80 -5.24 -18.94 -8.35
C ARG A 80 -4.02 -18.62 -9.20
N ASN A 81 -3.35 -17.53 -8.87
CA ASN A 81 -2.03 -17.25 -9.43
C ASN A 81 -1.03 -18.30 -8.92
N PRO A 82 -0.04 -18.70 -9.74
CA PRO A 82 0.97 -19.69 -9.36
C PRO A 82 1.87 -19.22 -8.22
#